data_AF-A0A8K0CUI3-F1
#
_entry.id   AF-A0A8K0CUI3-F1
#
_cell.length_a   1.000
_cell.length_b   1.000
_cell.length_c   1.000
_cell.angle_alpha   90.00
_cell.angle_beta   90.00
_cell.angle_gamma   90.00
#
_symmetry.space_group_name_H-M   'P 1'
#
loop_
_entity.id
_entity.type
_entity.pdbx_description
1 polymer ?
#
loop_
_entity_poly.entity_id
_entity_poly.type
_entity_poly.pdbx_seq_one_letter_code
_entity_poly.pdbx_strand_id
1 'polypeptide(L)' 'MLGRDSALSVMCSKTLRSNLVQDAERMRNNICSTLEQIYFVATTADCWSKGKRSFLGVTAHWTNPSTLERESAVLACRR' A
#
# COMPACT_ATOMS: atom_id res chain seq x y z
N MET A 1 41.62 -4.64 -3.88
CA MET A 1 40.24 -4.85 -4.40
C MET A 1 39.36 -5.18 -3.20
N LEU A 2 38.54 -4.25 -2.74
CA LEU A 2 37.65 -4.50 -1.61
C LEU A 2 36.52 -5.41 -2.09
N GLY A 3 36.57 -6.67 -1.70
CA GLY A 3 35.57 -7.68 -1.99
C GLY A 3 34.25 -7.32 -1.34
N ARG A 4 33.22 -7.13 -2.17
CA ARG A 4 31.83 -6.99 -1.71
C ARG A 4 31.41 -8.32 -1.09
N ASP A 5 31.09 -8.31 0.20
CA ASP A 5 30.51 -9.46 0.89
C ASP A 5 29.20 -9.85 0.17
N SER A 6 29.18 -11.04 -0.43
CA SER A 6 28.06 -11.56 -1.21
C SER A 6 26.81 -11.76 -0.35
N ALA A 7 26.95 -11.79 0.98
CA ALA A 7 25.85 -11.90 1.93
C ALA A 7 25.02 -10.60 2.06
N LEU A 8 25.53 -9.43 1.67
CA LEU A 8 24.86 -8.12 1.83
C LEU A 8 24.78 -7.35 0.52
N SER A 9 24.47 -8.05 -0.58
CA SER A 9 24.35 -7.43 -1.90
C SER A 9 23.10 -6.53 -1.98
N VAL A 10 23.29 -5.21 -1.96
CA VAL A 10 22.23 -4.23 -2.21
C VAL A 10 21.67 -4.42 -3.63
N MET A 11 20.35 -4.61 -3.72
CA MET A 11 19.64 -4.75 -4.99
C MET A 11 19.73 -3.49 -5.85
N CYS A 12 19.76 -3.66 -7.17
CA CYS A 12 19.74 -2.53 -8.09
C CYS A 12 18.35 -1.88 -8.13
N SER A 13 18.28 -0.61 -8.54
CA SER A 13 17.02 0.14 -8.60
C SER A 13 15.95 -0.54 -9.46
N LYS A 14 16.35 -1.21 -10.55
CA LYS A 14 15.41 -1.94 -11.42
C LYS A 14 14.74 -3.09 -10.68
N THR A 15 15.52 -3.90 -9.95
CA THR A 15 15.01 -4.99 -9.11
C THR A 15 14.08 -4.45 -8.02
N LEU A 16 14.49 -3.40 -7.31
CA LEU A 16 13.67 -2.78 -6.27
C LEU A 16 12.32 -2.31 -6.82
N ARG A 17 12.32 -1.62 -7.97
CA ARG A 17 11.08 -1.15 -8.61
C ARG A 17 10.18 -2.31 -9.03
N SER A 18 10.75 -3.36 -9.62
CA SER A 18 10.00 -4.55 -10.01
C SER A 18 9.33 -5.20 -8.80
N ASN A 19 10.08 -5.36 -7.70
CA ASN A 19 9.54 -5.95 -6.48
C ASN A 19 8.42 -5.08 -5.89
N LEU A 20 8.61 -3.75 -5.83
CA LEU A 20 7.57 -2.83 -5.37
C LEU A 20 6.28 -2.93 -6.19
N VAL A 21 6.38 -3.05 -7.51
CA VAL A 21 5.20 -3.22 -8.38
C VAL A 21 4.50 -4.55 -8.10
N GLN A 22 5.25 -5.64 -7.95
CA GLN A 22 4.69 -6.95 -7.63
C GLN A 22 4.03 -6.97 -6.24
N ASP A 23 4.68 -6.36 -5.24
CA ASP A 23 4.13 -6.24 -3.89
C ASP A 23 2.87 -5.38 -3.87
N ALA A 24 2.83 -4.29 -4.65
CA ALA A 24 1.64 -3.45 -4.80
C ALA A 24 0.48 -4.22 -5.44
N GLU A 25 0.73 -5.01 -6.49
CA GLU A 25 -0.30 -5.86 -7.12
C GLU A 25 -0.81 -6.93 -6.15
N ARG A 26 0.08 -7.55 -5.38
CA ARG A 26 -0.29 -8.52 -4.34
C ARG A 26 -1.16 -7.87 -3.27
N MET A 27 -0.78 -6.68 -2.82
CA MET A 27 -1.55 -5.91 -1.83
C MET A 27 -2.93 -5.55 -2.38
N ARG A 28 -3.02 -5.09 -3.63
CA ARG A 28 -4.28 -4.78 -4.30
C ARG A 28 -5.20 -6.01 -4.34
N ASN A 29 -4.70 -7.16 -4.77
CA ASN A 29 -5.47 -8.40 -4.81
C ASN A 29 -5.97 -8.80 -3.42
N ASN A 30 -5.10 -8.73 -2.41
CA ASN A 30 -5.48 -9.04 -1.03
C ASN A 30 -6.58 -8.11 -0.52
N ILE A 31 -6.46 -6.80 -0.75
CA ILE A 31 -7.47 -5.81 -0.35
C ILE A 31 -8.80 -6.11 -1.06
N CYS A 32 -8.80 -6.39 -2.36
CA CYS A 32 -10.01 -6.75 -3.10
C CYS A 32 -10.68 -7.99 -2.48
N SER A 33 -9.94 -9.08 -2.29
CA SER A 33 -10.48 -10.31 -1.70
C SER A 33 -10.96 -10.12 -0.26
N THR A 34 -10.29 -9.30 0.54
CA THR A 34 -10.77 -8.95 1.89
C THR A 34 -12.08 -8.19 1.80
N LEU A 35 -12.13 -7.10 1.03
CA LEU A 35 -13.30 -6.22 0.97
C LEU A 35 -14.52 -6.90 0.33
N GLU A 36 -14.34 -7.90 -0.54
CA GLU A 36 -15.42 -8.76 -1.06
C GLU A 36 -16.20 -9.48 0.06
N GLN A 37 -15.55 -9.76 1.20
CA GLN A 37 -16.16 -10.45 2.34
C GLN A 37 -16.68 -9.47 3.41
N ILE A 38 -16.47 -8.16 3.22
CA ILE A 38 -16.86 -7.13 4.17
C ILE A 38 -18.18 -6.51 3.74
N TYR A 39 -19.17 -6.54 4.65
CA TYR A 39 -20.50 -5.99 4.37
C TYR A 39 -20.54 -4.45 4.40
N PHE A 40 -19.78 -3.83 5.31
CA PHE A 40 -19.73 -2.37 5.46
C PHE A 40 -18.30 -1.85 5.36
N VAL A 41 -18.09 -0.93 4.43
CA VAL A 41 -16.81 -0.25 4.23
C VAL A 41 -17.02 1.26 4.35
N ALA A 42 -16.22 1.91 5.18
CA ALA A 42 -16.11 3.36 5.22
C ALA A 42 -14.89 3.79 4.41
N THR A 43 -14.97 4.92 3.71
CA THR A 43 -13.83 5.49 2.99
C THR A 43 -13.58 6.92 3.44
N THR A 44 -12.32 7.27 3.69
CA THR A 44 -11.89 8.64 3.92
C THR A 44 -11.07 9.11 2.72
N ALA A 45 -11.30 10.35 2.32
CA ALA A 45 -10.55 11.01 1.26
C ALA A 45 -9.90 12.27 1.83
N ASP A 46 -8.58 12.22 2.00
CA ASP A 46 -7.79 13.32 2.53
C ASP A 46 -7.18 14.09 1.36
N CYS A 47 -7.55 15.36 1.24
CA CYS A 47 -7.01 16.28 0.25
C CYS A 47 -6.06 17.25 0.92
N TRP A 48 -4.83 17.38 0.42
CA TRP A 48 -3.89 18.40 0.91
C TRP A 48 -3.09 19.02 -0.21
N SER A 49 -2.47 20.16 0.06
CA SER A 49 -1.58 20.83 -0.88
C SER A 49 -0.24 21.16 -0.22
N LYS A 50 0.84 21.08 -1.00
CA LYS A 50 2.18 21.52 -0.61
C LYS A 50 2.81 22.30 -1.75
N GLY A 51 2.90 23.62 -1.59
CA GLY A 51 3.32 24.52 -2.67
C GLY A 51 2.35 24.45 -3.85
N LYS A 52 2.87 24.25 -5.07
CA LYS A 52 2.08 24.13 -6.31
C LYS A 52 1.57 22.71 -6.61
N ARG A 53 1.47 21.86 -5.58
CA ARG A 53 1.10 20.44 -5.72
C ARG A 53 -0.09 20.14 -4.83
N SER A 54 -1.14 19.59 -5.42
CA SER A 54 -2.25 18.94 -4.71
C SER A 54 -1.92 17.47 -4.46
N PHE A 55 -2.62 16.86 -3.52
CA PHE A 55 -2.54 15.44 -3.23
C PHE A 55 -3.92 14.94 -2.78
N LEU A 56 -4.20 13.68 -3.08
CA LEU A 56 -5.41 12.96 -2.69
C LEU A 56 -5.00 11.60 -2.13
N GLY A 57 -5.22 11.40 -0.85
CA GLY A 57 -5.15 10.10 -0.19
C GLY A 57 -6.56 9.53 -0.05
N VAL A 58 -6.74 8.23 -0.31
CA VAL A 58 -7.99 7.53 -0.05
C VAL A 58 -7.68 6.31 0.80
N THR A 59 -8.37 6.17 1.93
CA THR A 59 -8.21 5.03 2.86
C THR A 59 -9.58 4.37 3.08
N ALA A 60 -9.63 3.05 2.97
CA ALA A 60 -10.77 2.25 3.40
C ALA A 60 -10.60 1.84 4.86
N HIS A 61 -11.71 1.80 5.59
CA HIS A 61 -11.82 1.31 6.94
C HIS A 61 -12.97 0.31 7.03
N TRP A 62 -12.76 -0.78 7.75
CA TRP A 62 -13.80 -1.77 8.03
C TRP A 62 -13.58 -2.37 9.42
N THR A 63 -14.60 -3.04 9.96
CA THR A 63 -14.48 -3.86 11.16
C THR A 63 -14.27 -5.30 10.73
N ASN A 64 -13.19 -5.94 11.19
CA ASN A 64 -12.96 -7.36 10.96
C ASN A 64 -14.05 -8.19 11.65
N PRO A 65 -14.80 -9.04 10.92
CA PRO A 65 -15.92 -9.78 11.49
C PRO A 65 -15.50 -10.83 12.53
N SER A 66 -14.25 -11.30 12.47
CA SER A 66 -13.73 -12.34 13.38
C SER A 66 -13.07 -11.75 14.62
N THR A 67 -12.32 -10.65 14.49
CA THR A 67 -11.59 -10.04 15.62
C THR A 67 -12.32 -8.86 16.24
N LEU A 68 -13.32 -8.30 15.55
CA LEU A 68 -14.03 -7.07 15.90
C LEU A 68 -13.13 -5.82 15.98
N GLU A 69 -11.91 -5.92 15.47
CA GLU A 69 -10.98 -4.79 15.39
C GLU A 69 -11.22 -3.96 14.12
N ARG A 70 -10.91 -2.67 14.20
CA ARG A 70 -10.94 -1.79 13.03
C ARG A 70 -9.68 -2.00 12.21
N GLU A 71 -9.87 -2.42 10.97
CA GLU A 71 -8.81 -2.55 9.97
C GLU A 71 -8.88 -1.42 8.95
N SER A 72 -7.80 -1.21 8.22
CA SER A 72 -7.69 -0.12 7.26
C SER A 72 -6.72 -0.45 6.14
N ALA A 73 -7.00 0.05 4.94
CA ALA A 73 -6.11 -0.08 3.79
C ALA A 73 -6.12 1.18 2.93
N VAL A 74 -4.94 1.60 2.46
CA VAL A 74 -4.81 2.69 1.50
C VAL A 74 -5.29 2.19 0.13
N LEU A 75 -6.25 2.90 -0.46
CA LEU A 75 -6.76 2.63 -1.80
C LEU A 75 -6.06 3.49 -2.86
N ALA A 76 -5.73 4.73 -2.51
CA ALA A 76 -5.03 5.64 -3.42
C ALA A 76 -4.14 6.62 -2.67
N CYS A 77 -3.01 6.97 -3.28
CA CYS A 77 -2.19 8.12 -2.90
C CYS A 77 -1.73 8.80 -4.19
N ARG A 78 -2.48 9.83 -4.59
CA ARG A 78 -2.28 10.57 -5.83
C ARG A 78 -1.73 11.95 -5.54
N ARG A 79 -0.89 12.45 -6.45
CA ARG A 79 -0.40 13.82 -6.50
C ARG A 79 -1.01 14.50 -7.72
#